data_AF-A0A1I7JYR9-F1
#
_entry.id   AF-A0A1I7JYR9-F1
#
_cell.length_a   1.000
_cell.length_b   1.000
_cell.length_c   1.000
_cell.angle_alpha   90.00
_cell.angle_beta   90.00
_cell.angle_gamma   90.00
#
_symmetry.space_group_name_H-M   'P 1'
#
loop_
_entity.id
_entity.type
_entity.pdbx_description
1 polymer ?
#
loop_
_entity_poly.entity_id
_entity_poly.type
_entity_poly.pdbx_seq_one_letter_code
_entity_poly.pdbx_strand_id
1 'polypeptide(L)' 'MSQTSLHDPPADPIAEGARARAQGRPKDACPYPANSPARVAWFEGYDGAPIERMPDLPVAKR' A
#
# COMPACT_ATOMS: atom_id res chain seq x y z
N MET A 1 10.01 28.17 6.40
CA MET A 1 9.93 26.69 6.41
C MET A 1 8.82 26.28 7.37
N SER A 2 8.16 25.15 7.09
CA SER A 2 7.29 24.41 8.02
C SER A 2 5.84 24.89 8.12
N GLN A 3 4.93 24.27 7.36
CA GLN A 3 3.65 23.74 7.85
C GLN A 3 2.87 23.07 6.71
N THR A 4 3.18 21.80 6.41
CA THR A 4 2.21 20.90 5.77
C THR A 4 1.79 19.89 6.82
N SER A 5 0.95 20.35 7.74
CA SER A 5 0.23 19.48 8.65
C SER A 5 -1.25 19.80 8.44
N LEU A 6 -2.07 18.75 8.33
CA LEU A 6 -3.52 18.66 8.63
C LEU A 6 -4.42 18.00 7.59
N HIS A 7 -3.94 17.59 6.40
CA HIS A 7 -4.79 16.84 5.46
C HIS A 7 -4.04 15.74 4.70
N ASP A 8 -3.23 14.94 5.39
CA ASP A 8 -3.09 13.58 4.88
C ASP A 8 -4.46 12.92 5.14
N PRO A 9 -5.21 12.51 4.09
CA PRO A 9 -6.36 11.62 4.29
C PRO A 9 -5.88 10.43 5.14
N PRO A 10 -6.75 9.78 5.95
CA PRO A 10 -6.34 8.61 6.73
C PRO A 10 -5.57 7.69 5.79
N ALA A 11 -4.26 7.58 6.01
CA ALA A 11 -3.36 7.02 5.02
C ALA A 11 -3.90 5.65 4.65
N ASP A 12 -4.20 5.44 3.36
CA ASP A 12 -4.68 4.14 2.88
C ASP A 12 -3.62 3.11 3.30
N PRO A 13 -3.95 2.16 4.20
CA PRO A 13 -2.96 1.24 4.73
C PRO A 13 -2.25 0.48 3.61
N ILE A 14 -2.96 0.17 2.52
CA ILE A 14 -2.40 -0.49 1.33
C ILE A 14 -1.32 0.39 0.69
N ALA A 15 -1.65 1.66 0.43
CA ALA A 15 -0.70 2.60 -0.16
C ALA A 15 0.51 2.85 0.76
N GLU A 16 0.29 2.88 2.08
CA GLU A 16 1.37 3.03 3.06
C GLU A 16 2.30 1.81 3.09
N GLY A 17 1.75 0.59 3.04
CA GLY A 17 2.53 -0.65 2.95
C GLY A 17 3.39 -0.71 1.69
N ALA A 18 2.83 -0.34 0.54
CA ALA A 18 3.56 -0.27 -0.71
C ALA A 18 4.71 0.75 -0.66
N ARG A 19 4.47 1.93 -0.05
CA ARG A 19 5.50 2.95 0.16
C ARG A 19 6.61 2.45 1.09
N ALA A 20 6.26 1.74 2.16
CA ALA A 20 7.24 1.17 3.09
C ALA A 20 8.18 0.19 2.38
N ARG A 21 7.64 -0.71 1.56
CA ARG A 21 8.44 -1.59 0.69
C ARG A 21 9.36 -0.79 -0.25
N ALA A 22 8.80 0.20 -0.95
CA ALA A 22 9.57 1.02 -1.90
C ALA A 22 10.71 1.80 -1.24
N GLN A 23 10.55 2.15 0.04
CA GLN A 23 11.58 2.80 0.87
C GLN A 23 12.56 1.81 1.51
N GLY A 24 12.37 0.50 1.36
CA GLY A 24 13.17 -0.53 2.02
C GLY A 24 12.91 -0.63 3.53
N ARG A 25 11.80 -0.08 4.03
CA ARG A 25 11.37 -0.27 5.42
C ARG A 25 10.93 -1.72 5.61
N PRO A 26 11.22 -2.36 6.75
CA PRO A 26 10.81 -3.74 7.01
C PRO A 26 9.32 -3.88 7.37
N LYS A 27 8.77 -5.10 7.27
CA LYS A 27 7.36 -5.41 7.58
C LYS A 27 6.95 -5.15 9.03
N ASP A 28 7.87 -5.34 9.96
CA ASP A 28 7.65 -5.10 11.40
C ASP A 28 7.51 -3.60 11.74
N ALA A 29 7.90 -2.70 10.83
CA ALA A 29 7.66 -1.27 10.92
C ALA A 29 6.19 -0.87 10.66
N CYS A 30 5.29 -1.84 10.48
CA CYS A 30 3.86 -1.62 10.36
C CYS A 30 3.30 -0.96 11.64
N PRO A 31 2.74 0.26 11.55
CA PRO A 31 2.31 1.03 12.72
C PRO A 31 0.98 0.56 13.31
N TYR A 32 0.25 -0.30 12.58
CA TYR A 32 -1.08 -0.74 12.97
C TYR A 32 -1.03 -1.90 13.98
N PRO A 33 -1.96 -1.93 14.96
CA PRO A 33 -2.07 -3.03 15.92
C PRO A 33 -2.25 -4.39 15.25
N ALA A 34 -1.71 -5.45 15.88
CA ALA A 34 -1.68 -6.81 15.36
C ALA A 34 -3.04 -7.33 14.82
N ASN A 35 -4.13 -6.98 15.48
CA ASN A 35 -5.48 -7.49 15.19
C ASN A 35 -6.35 -6.48 14.44
N SER A 36 -5.75 -5.43 13.86
CA SER A 36 -6.51 -4.40 13.14
C SER A 36 -6.65 -4.75 11.66
N PRO A 37 -7.81 -4.48 11.04
CA PRO A 37 -7.96 -4.65 9.59
C PRO A 37 -6.98 -3.77 8.80
N ALA A 38 -6.59 -2.61 9.36
CA ALA A 38 -5.57 -1.75 8.77
C ALA A 38 -4.20 -2.42 8.68
N ARG A 39 -3.80 -3.28 9.64
CA ARG A 39 -2.56 -4.05 9.55
C ARG A 39 -2.59 -5.06 8.40
N VAL A 40 -3.73 -5.71 8.18
CA VAL A 40 -3.93 -6.66 7.07
C VAL A 40 -3.77 -5.93 5.74
N ALA A 41 -4.50 -4.83 5.56
CA ALA A 41 -4.41 -3.98 4.36
C ALA A 41 -2.98 -3.42 4.13
N TRP A 42 -2.26 -3.05 5.18
CA TRP A 42 -0.87 -2.64 5.06
C TRP A 42 0.04 -3.77 4.58
N PHE A 43 -0.16 -5.00 5.04
CA PHE A 43 0.60 -6.14 4.53
C PHE A 43 0.26 -6.48 3.09
N GLU A 44 -0.99 -6.36 2.66
CA GLU A 44 -1.38 -6.54 1.26
C GLU A 44 -0.61 -5.59 0.35
N GLY A 45 -0.56 -4.30 0.72
CA GLY A 45 0.21 -3.29 0.00
C GLY A 45 1.73 -3.54 0.03
N TYR A 46 2.27 -3.93 1.18
CA TYR A 46 3.68 -4.24 1.33
C TYR A 46 4.11 -5.46 0.51
N ASP A 47 3.31 -6.53 0.52
CA ASP A 47 3.57 -7.74 -0.27
C ASP A 47 3.47 -7.46 -1.76
N GLY A 48 2.77 -6.39 -2.14
CA GLY A 48 2.55 -6.02 -3.53
C GLY A 48 1.80 -7.14 -4.24
N ALA A 49 0.90 -7.83 -3.52
CA ALA A 49 0.03 -8.81 -4.11
C ALA A 49 -0.67 -8.13 -5.29
N PRO A 50 -0.53 -8.65 -6.52
CA PRO A 50 -1.28 -8.11 -7.63
C PRO A 50 -2.75 -8.31 -7.27
N ILE A 51 -3.42 -7.24 -6.83
CA ILE A 51 -4.86 -7.11 -7.05
C ILE A 51 -5.00 -7.48 -8.51
N GLU A 52 -5.70 -8.56 -8.82
CA GLU A 52 -5.82 -9.18 -10.14
C GLU A 52 -6.33 -8.16 -11.15
N ARG A 53 -5.49 -7.20 -11.55
CA ARG A 53 -5.58 -6.51 -12.80
C ARG A 53 -5.07 -7.56 -13.76
N MET A 54 -6.00 -8.43 -14.19
CA MET A 54 -5.83 -9.19 -15.41
C MET A 54 -5.15 -8.22 -16.39
N PRO A 55 -3.90 -8.48 -16.82
CA PRO A 55 -3.30 -7.64 -17.83
C PRO A 55 -4.28 -7.67 -18.99
N ASP A 56 -4.80 -6.52 -19.39
CA ASP A 56 -5.62 -6.39 -20.60
C ASP A 56 -4.87 -7.10 -21.71
N LEU A 57 -5.33 -8.30 -22.06
CA LEU A 57 -4.74 -9.09 -23.12
C LEU A 57 -4.80 -8.22 -24.38
N PRO A 58 -3.72 -8.13 -25.16
CA PRO A 58 -3.70 -7.26 -26.32
C PRO A 58 -4.84 -7.68 -27.24
N VAL A 59 -5.80 -6.77 -27.45
CA VAL A 59 -6.87 -6.94 -28.42
C VAL A 59 -6.21 -7.34 -29.73
N ALA A 60 -6.51 -8.57 -30.17
CA ALA A 60 -5.99 -9.12 -31.40
C ALA A 60 -6.34 -8.15 -32.54
N LYS A 61 -5.30 -7.48 -33.09
CA LYS A 61 -5.43 -6.74 -34.33
C LYS A 61 -5.68 -7.75 -35.44
N ARG A 62 -6.90 -7.76 -35.98
CA ARG A 62 -7.22 -8.38 -37.28
C ARG A 62 -6.83 -7.43 -38.41
#